data_AF-A0A5Q4BMX4-F1
#
_entry.id   AF-A0A5Q4BMX4-F1
#
_cell.length_a   1.000
_cell.length_b   1.000
_cell.length_c   1.000
_cell.angle_alpha   90.00
_cell.angle_beta   90.00
_cell.angle_gamma   90.00
#
_symmetry.space_group_name_H-M   'P 1'
#
loop_
_entity.id
_entity.type
_entity.pdbx_description
1 polymer ?
#
loop_
_entity_poly.entity_id
_entity_poly.type
_entity_poly.pdbx_seq_one_letter_code
_entity_poly.pdbx_strand_id
1 'polypeptide(L)'
;MSKQVIAAARQVVRELHGVVVSAGLMQKTVKVRVGGQQWKQAVQKMFTKPKDYLVHDPNSSLRTGDVVSIVPGWRTSPSKRHVVKSIIAPHGIPISERPPIPSEEERISAKIQKRDAKVARRTTRK
;
A
#
# COMPACT_ATOMS: atom_id res chain seq x y z
N MET A 1 -18.10 3.92 12.37
CA MET A 1 -18.13 2.93 11.25
C MET A 1 -18.97 1.73 11.68
N SER A 2 -19.62 0.99 10.78
CA SER A 2 -20.16 -0.33 11.17
C SER A 2 -18.99 -1.28 11.46
N LYS A 3 -19.13 -2.16 12.46
CA LYS A 3 -18.13 -3.19 12.82
C LYS A 3 -17.59 -3.94 11.61
N GLN A 4 -18.43 -4.18 10.61
CA GLN A 4 -18.11 -4.89 9.37
C GLN A 4 -16.99 -4.24 8.55
N VAL A 5 -16.91 -2.90 8.47
CA VAL A 5 -15.87 -2.24 7.66
C VAL A 5 -14.50 -2.27 8.36
N ILE A 6 -14.50 -2.27 9.70
CA ILE A 6 -13.28 -2.44 10.50
C ILE A 6 -12.78 -3.89 10.41
N ALA A 7 -13.70 -4.86 10.47
CA ALA A 7 -13.37 -6.27 10.28
C ALA A 7 -12.79 -6.55 8.87
N ALA A 8 -13.37 -5.96 7.83
CA ALA A 8 -12.86 -6.07 6.46
C ALA A 8 -11.48 -5.41 6.29
N ALA A 9 -11.18 -4.34 7.02
CA ALA A 9 -9.85 -3.70 7.00
C ALA A 9 -8.77 -4.55 7.69
N ARG A 10 -9.17 -5.39 8.66
CA ARG A 10 -8.30 -6.35 9.37
C ARG A 10 -8.17 -7.70 8.67
N GLN A 11 -8.88 -7.91 7.56
CA GLN A 11 -8.79 -9.18 6.86
C GLN A 11 -7.39 -9.31 6.28
N VAL A 12 -6.62 -10.26 6.82
CA VAL A 12 -5.25 -10.51 6.39
C VAL A 12 -5.28 -10.93 4.92
N VAL A 13 -4.73 -10.07 4.06
CA VAL A 13 -4.51 -10.39 2.65
C VAL A 13 -3.07 -10.79 2.46
N ARG A 14 -2.81 -11.61 1.43
CA ARG A 14 -1.44 -12.01 1.06
C ARG A 14 -0.52 -10.79 0.92
N GLU A 15 0.69 -10.95 1.41
CA GLU A 15 1.77 -9.99 1.16
C GLU A 15 2.35 -10.21 -0.24
N LEU A 16 2.71 -9.11 -0.88
CA LEU A 16 3.40 -9.11 -2.16
C LEU A 16 4.74 -8.41 -1.98
N HIS A 17 5.81 -9.08 -2.41
CA HIS A 17 7.14 -8.49 -2.42
C HIS A 17 7.43 -7.90 -3.80
N GLY A 18 7.99 -6.70 -3.82
CA GLY A 18 8.28 -6.00 -5.07
C GLY A 18 9.35 -4.94 -4.89
N VAL A 19 9.73 -4.35 -6.01
CA VAL A 19 10.76 -3.30 -6.08
C VAL A 19 10.11 -1.98 -6.46
N VAL A 20 10.51 -0.89 -5.80
CA VAL A 20 10.05 0.46 -6.13
C VAL A 20 10.70 0.91 -7.44
N VAL A 21 9.89 1.09 -8.48
CA VAL A 21 10.35 1.54 -9.81
C VAL A 21 10.45 3.07 -9.90
N SER A 22 9.52 3.78 -9.25
CA SER A 22 9.53 5.24 -9.22
C SER A 22 8.94 5.78 -7.92
N ALA A 23 9.70 6.62 -7.24
CA ALA A 23 9.29 7.41 -6.09
C ALA A 23 9.46 8.93 -6.36
N GLY A 24 8.77 9.78 -5.61
CA GLY A 24 8.92 11.25 -5.67
C GLY A 24 8.11 11.98 -6.75
N LEU A 25 7.60 11.28 -7.76
CA LEU A 25 6.77 11.88 -8.82
C LEU A 25 5.34 12.24 -8.34
N MET A 26 4.84 11.55 -7.32
CA MET A 26 3.49 11.71 -6.80
C MET A 26 3.53 11.72 -5.26
N GLN A 27 2.76 12.62 -4.66
CA GLN A 27 2.67 12.69 -3.20
C GLN A 27 2.10 11.40 -2.60
N LYS A 28 2.77 10.87 -1.57
CA LYS A 28 2.34 9.69 -0.79
C LYS A 28 2.01 8.46 -1.63
N THR A 29 2.71 8.32 -2.76
CA THR A 29 2.43 7.30 -3.78
C THR A 29 3.73 6.87 -4.45
N VAL A 30 3.90 5.57 -4.62
CA VAL A 30 5.01 4.98 -5.37
C VAL A 30 4.51 3.97 -6.38
N LYS A 31 5.30 3.71 -7.41
CA LYS A 31 5.07 2.60 -8.35
C LYS A 31 5.94 1.42 -7.93
N VAL A 32 5.32 0.28 -7.64
CA VAL A 32 6.00 -0.95 -7.22
C VAL A 32 5.77 -2.03 -8.26
N ARG A 33 6.85 -2.69 -8.70
CA ARG A 33 6.82 -3.84 -9.58
C ARG A 33 6.85 -5.12 -8.76
N VAL A 34 5.83 -5.95 -8.94
CA VAL A 34 5.69 -7.25 -8.28
C VAL A 34 5.91 -8.37 -9.30
N GLY A 35 6.56 -9.44 -8.87
CA GLY A 35 6.74 -10.65 -9.67
C GLY A 35 5.40 -11.30 -10.02
N GLY A 36 5.31 -11.84 -11.23
CA GLY A 36 4.14 -12.58 -11.67
C GLY A 36 4.54 -13.57 -12.74
N GLN A 37 3.72 -14.61 -12.90
CA GLN A 37 3.88 -15.59 -13.96
C GLN A 37 2.56 -15.76 -14.71
N GLN A 38 2.66 -16.07 -16.01
CA GLN A 38 1.52 -16.40 -16.86
C GLN A 38 1.80 -17.71 -17.58
N TRP A 39 0.88 -18.66 -17.44
CA TRP A 39 0.85 -19.89 -18.23
C TRP A 39 0.47 -19.59 -19.68
N LYS A 40 1.21 -20.18 -20.62
CA LYS A 40 0.86 -20.16 -22.05
C LYS A 40 0.52 -21.57 -22.49
N GLN A 41 -0.77 -21.83 -22.71
CA GLN A 41 -1.28 -23.16 -23.06
C GLN A 41 -0.71 -23.69 -24.38
N ALA A 42 -0.53 -22.86 -25.40
CA ALA A 42 0.01 -23.30 -26.69
C ALA A 42 1.44 -23.89 -26.58
N VAL A 43 2.25 -23.39 -25.64
CA VAL A 43 3.65 -23.80 -25.45
C VAL A 43 3.82 -24.63 -24.16
N GLN A 44 2.75 -24.79 -23.37
CA GLN A 44 2.75 -25.45 -22.06
C GLN A 44 3.90 -24.97 -21.16
N LYS A 45 4.11 -23.64 -21.10
CA LYS A 45 5.22 -23.03 -20.36
C LYS A 45 4.77 -21.82 -19.54
N MET A 46 5.38 -21.66 -18.35
CA MET A 46 5.26 -20.47 -17.51
C MET A 46 6.22 -19.38 -18.00
N PHE A 47 5.69 -18.17 -18.24
CA PHE A 47 6.46 -16.99 -18.58
C PHE A 47 6.39 -15.95 -17.47
N THR A 48 7.50 -15.25 -17.22
CA THR A 48 7.53 -14.12 -16.29
C THR A 48 6.70 -12.96 -16.84
N LYS A 49 5.72 -12.52 -16.05
CA LYS A 49 4.86 -11.36 -16.35
C LYS A 49 4.76 -10.48 -15.11
N PRO A 50 5.73 -9.57 -14.90
CA PRO A 50 5.68 -8.64 -13.78
C PRO A 50 4.47 -7.70 -13.91
N LYS A 51 3.96 -7.23 -12.77
CA LYS A 51 2.85 -6.28 -12.70
C LYS A 51 3.25 -5.07 -11.89
N ASP A 52 2.91 -3.89 -12.39
CA ASP A 52 3.17 -2.63 -11.71
C ASP A 52 1.90 -2.14 -10.99
N TYR A 53 2.05 -1.76 -9.72
CA TYR A 53 0.97 -1.25 -8.90
C TYR A 53 1.29 0.15 -8.38
N LEU A 54 0.27 0.99 -8.29
CA LEU A 54 0.34 2.24 -7.53
C LEU A 54 0.04 1.94 -6.05
N VAL A 55 1.04 2.18 -5.21
CA VAL A 55 1.02 1.84 -3.79
C VAL A 55 0.97 3.12 -2.97
N HIS A 56 0.17 3.11 -1.91
CA HIS A 56 0.13 4.21 -0.96
C HIS A 56 1.26 4.11 0.07
N ASP A 57 2.10 5.15 0.12
CA ASP A 57 3.13 5.37 1.13
C ASP A 57 2.70 6.57 2.00
N PRO A 58 2.18 6.36 3.22
CA PRO A 58 1.59 7.44 4.03
C PRO A 58 2.55 8.59 4.37
N ASN A 59 3.83 8.26 4.58
CA ASN A 59 4.84 9.16 5.10
C ASN A 59 5.95 9.48 4.08
N SER A 60 5.81 9.05 2.82
CA SER A 60 6.80 9.27 1.75
C SER A 60 8.21 8.76 2.14
N SER A 61 8.24 7.59 2.78
CA SER A 61 9.43 6.91 3.30
C SER A 61 10.26 6.22 2.23
N LEU A 62 9.66 5.90 1.09
CA LEU A 62 10.30 5.07 0.07
C LEU A 62 11.15 5.86 -0.94
N ARG A 63 12.14 5.19 -1.50
CA ARG A 63 13.03 5.65 -2.57
C ARG A 63 13.00 4.65 -3.73
N THR A 64 13.38 5.12 -4.92
CA THR A 64 13.51 4.25 -6.09
C THR A 64 14.59 3.20 -5.83
N GLY A 65 14.30 1.93 -6.13
CA GLY A 65 15.21 0.80 -5.90
C GLY A 65 14.96 0.03 -4.59
N ASP A 66 14.15 0.54 -3.66
CA ASP A 66 13.85 -0.19 -2.43
C ASP A 66 13.08 -1.49 -2.72
N VAL A 67 13.39 -2.54 -1.96
CA VAL A 67 12.61 -3.78 -1.91
C VAL A 67 11.61 -3.67 -0.77
N VAL A 68 10.32 -3.85 -1.08
CA VAL A 68 9.21 -3.58 -0.14
C VAL A 68 8.22 -4.73 -0.08
N SER A 69 7.60 -4.91 1.10
CA SER A 69 6.38 -5.70 1.26
C SER A 69 5.16 -4.78 1.15
N ILE A 70 4.22 -5.15 0.26
CA ILE A 70 2.97 -4.42 0.05
C ILE A 70 1.77 -5.33 0.31
N VAL A 71 0.70 -4.73 0.81
CA VAL A 71 -0.56 -5.42 1.11
C VAL A 71 -1.68 -4.84 0.27
N PRO A 72 -2.44 -5.67 -0.47
CA PRO A 72 -3.64 -5.24 -1.20
C PRO A 72 -4.83 -4.99 -0.25
N GLY A 73 -5.92 -4.44 -0.76
CA GLY A 73 -7.15 -4.21 0.01
C GLY A 73 -7.26 -2.83 0.64
N TRP A 74 -6.16 -2.07 0.67
CA TRP A 74 -6.17 -0.68 1.12
C TRP A 74 -6.49 0.29 -0.02
N ARG A 75 -7.79 0.52 -0.27
CA ARG A 75 -8.23 1.48 -1.29
C ARG A 75 -8.12 2.92 -0.78
N THR A 76 -7.22 3.70 -1.36
CA THR A 76 -7.05 5.14 -1.09
C THR A 76 -7.49 6.02 -2.27
N SER A 77 -7.43 5.49 -3.49
CA SER A 77 -7.77 6.18 -4.75
C SER A 77 -8.35 5.15 -5.74
N PRO A 78 -8.96 5.52 -6.89
CA PRO A 78 -9.47 4.55 -7.86
C PRO A 78 -8.43 3.51 -8.32
N SER A 79 -7.18 3.95 -8.54
CA SER A 79 -6.06 3.09 -8.97
C SER A 79 -5.18 2.57 -7.83
N LYS A 80 -5.17 3.25 -6.67
CA LYS A 80 -4.37 2.86 -5.49
C LYS A 80 -5.14 1.91 -4.57
N ARG A 81 -4.80 0.63 -4.68
CA ARG A 81 -5.43 -0.48 -3.91
C ARG A 81 -4.47 -1.21 -2.99
N HIS A 82 -3.22 -0.80 -2.98
CA HIS A 82 -2.14 -1.39 -2.18
C HIS A 82 -1.57 -0.35 -1.24
N VAL A 83 -1.06 -0.81 -0.11
CA VAL A 83 -0.34 0.02 0.87
C VAL A 83 0.97 -0.66 1.24
N VAL A 84 1.97 0.15 1.56
CA VAL A 84 3.26 -0.35 2.06
C VAL A 84 3.06 -0.96 3.46
N LYS A 85 3.64 -2.14 3.70
CA LYS A 85 3.70 -2.76 5.03
C LYS A 85 5.06 -2.54 5.68
N SER A 86 6.14 -2.87 4.96
CA SER A 86 7.51 -2.74 5.45
C SER A 86 8.50 -2.58 4.29
N ILE A 87 9.66 -1.99 4.60
CA ILE A 87 10.84 -2.02 3.73
C ILE A 87 11.62 -3.29 4.08
N ILE A 88 11.90 -4.12 3.08
CA ILE A 88 12.67 -5.36 3.22
C ILE A 88 14.16 -5.04 3.08
N ALA A 89 14.51 -4.29 2.02
CA ALA A 89 15.87 -3.84 1.78
C ALA A 89 15.83 -2.38 1.29
N PRO A 90 16.41 -1.43 2.05
CA PRO A 90 16.52 -0.04 1.60
C PRO A 90 17.61 0.09 0.53
N HIS A 91 17.39 0.99 -0.42
CA HIS A 91 18.38 1.40 -1.41
C HIS A 91 18.92 2.80 -1.09
N GLY A 92 20.25 2.94 -1.04
CA GLY A 92 20.91 4.20 -0.69
C GLY A 92 20.79 4.50 0.81
N ILE A 93 19.93 5.46 1.17
CA ILE A 93 19.78 5.96 2.54
C ILE A 93 19.24 4.85 3.46
N PRO A 94 19.80 4.62 4.66
CA PRO A 94 19.33 3.60 5.59
C PRO A 94 17.91 3.89 6.12
N ILE A 95 17.26 2.87 6.69
CA ILE A 95 15.87 2.99 7.18
C ILE A 95 15.73 3.95 8.37
N SER A 96 16.80 4.12 9.15
CA SER A 96 16.87 4.98 10.34
C SER A 96 16.70 6.46 10.03
N GLU A 97 17.16 6.89 8.86
CA GLU A 97 17.12 8.30 8.43
C GLU A 97 15.80 8.65 7.69
N ARG A 98 14.90 7.68 7.56
CA ARG A 98 13.64 7.82 6.81
C ARG A 98 12.47 7.96 7.77
N PRO A 99 11.39 8.65 7.36
CA PRO A 99 10.20 8.69 8.19
C PRO A 99 9.62 7.28 8.35
N PRO A 100 9.19 6.89 9.56
CA PRO A 100 8.71 5.54 9.83
C PRO A 100 7.41 5.25 9.06
N ILE A 101 7.22 4.00 8.68
CA ILE A 101 5.97 3.54 8.04
C ILE A 101 4.94 3.28 9.14
N PRO A 102 3.74 3.89 9.09
CA PRO A 102 2.72 3.67 10.11
C PRO A 102 2.26 2.21 10.18
N SER A 103 2.00 1.74 11.39
CA SER A 103 1.48 0.40 11.63
C SER A 103 0.08 0.21 11.00
N GLU A 104 -0.39 -1.03 10.89
CA GLU A 104 -1.76 -1.28 10.42
C GLU A 104 -2.81 -0.65 11.33
N GLU A 105 -2.60 -0.73 12.65
CA GLU A 105 -3.52 -0.19 13.65
C GLU A 105 -3.57 1.34 13.62
N GLU A 106 -2.43 1.99 13.44
CA GLU A 106 -2.33 3.44 13.25
C GLU A 106 -3.07 3.89 11.98
N ARG A 107 -2.93 3.14 10.88
CA ARG A 107 -3.64 3.44 9.63
C ARG A 107 -5.15 3.29 9.79
N ILE A 108 -5.60 2.25 10.50
CA ILE A 108 -7.02 2.00 10.76
C ILE A 108 -7.60 3.08 11.68
N SER A 109 -6.93 3.38 12.79
CA SER A 109 -7.36 4.41 13.75
C SER A 109 -7.43 5.80 13.10
N ALA A 110 -6.43 6.19 12.30
CA ALA A 110 -6.47 7.45 11.54
C ALA A 110 -7.67 7.52 10.58
N LYS A 111 -8.02 6.40 9.94
CA LYS A 111 -9.19 6.32 9.03
C LYS A 111 -10.52 6.40 9.79
N ILE A 112 -10.60 5.81 10.99
CA ILE A 112 -11.75 5.90 11.89
C ILE A 112 -11.92 7.35 12.36
N GLN A 113 -10.87 7.96 12.90
CA GLN A 113 -10.88 9.36 13.36
C GLN A 113 -11.33 10.32 12.25
N LYS A 114 -10.79 10.19 11.03
CA LYS A 114 -11.20 11.01 9.87
C LYS A 114 -12.68 10.85 9.53
N ARG A 115 -13.22 9.64 9.69
CA ARG A 115 -14.64 9.35 9.45
C ARG A 115 -15.50 9.95 10.55
N ASP A 116 -15.13 9.78 11.81
CA ASP A 116 -15.90 10.27 12.95
C ASP A 116 -15.93 11.80 12.97
N ALA A 117 -14.80 12.46 12.68
CA ALA A 117 -14.74 13.91 12.48
C ALA A 117 -15.61 14.39 11.29
N LYS A 118 -15.82 13.57 10.26
CA LYS A 118 -16.76 13.87 9.17
C LYS A 118 -18.22 13.71 9.62
N VAL A 119 -18.52 12.73 10.47
CA VAL A 119 -19.86 12.50 11.01
C VAL A 119 -20.24 13.62 11.98
N ALA A 120 -19.35 13.98 12.92
CA ALA A 120 -19.56 15.09 13.85
C ALA A 120 -19.86 16.42 13.12
N ARG A 121 -19.10 16.76 12.07
CA ARG A 121 -19.38 17.94 11.23
C ARG A 121 -20.74 17.90 10.52
N ARG A 122 -21.28 16.71 10.24
CA ARG A 122 -22.60 16.55 9.61
C ARG A 122 -23.73 16.64 10.62
N THR A 123 -23.52 16.16 11.85
CA THR A 123 -24.52 16.25 12.92
C THR A 123 -24.68 17.67 13.40
N THR A 124 -23.60 18.45 13.53
CA THR A 124 -23.67 19.87 13.94
C THR A 124 -24.28 20.80 12.90
N ARG A 125 -24.36 20.38 11.63
CA ARG A 125 -25.00 21.15 10.55
C ARG A 125 -26.51 20.90 10.46
N LYS A 126 -26.99 19.80 11.06
CA LYS A 126 -28.41 19.50 11.18
C LYS A 126 -28.96 20.18 12.43
#